data_AF-A0AAD6RSG5-F1
#
_entry.id   AF-A0AAD6RSG5-F1
#
_cell.length_a   1.000
_cell.length_b   1.000
_cell.length_c   1.000
_cell.angle_alpha   90.00
_cell.angle_beta   90.00
_cell.angle_gamma   90.00
#
_symmetry.space_group_name_H-M   'P 1'
#
loop_
_entity.id
_entity.type
_entity.pdbx_description
1 polymer ?
#
loop_
_entity_poly.entity_id
_entity_poly.type
_entity_poly.pdbx_seq_one_letter_code
_entity_poly.pdbx_strand_id
1 'polypeptide(L)' 'MDLSTDKQNCGACKRKCKYTEDCCRGECVLLSLDKRHCGKCNNRCQEGEFCVYGMCNYP' A
#
# COMPACT_ATOMS: atom_id res chain seq x y z
N MET A 1 -8.31 -12.86 12.45
CA MET A 1 -7.29 -11.79 12.57
C MET A 1 -6.26 -12.07 11.50
N ASP A 2 -6.21 -11.25 10.46
CA ASP A 2 -5.35 -11.48 9.30
C ASP A 2 -4.17 -10.51 9.33
N LEU A 3 -2.98 -10.99 9.64
CA LEU A 3 -1.81 -10.12 9.71
C LEU A 3 -1.37 -9.59 8.34
N SER A 4 -1.92 -10.13 7.25
CA SER A 4 -1.50 -9.81 5.88
C SER A 4 -2.30 -8.70 5.22
N THR A 5 -3.54 -8.47 5.67
CA THR A 5 -4.48 -7.49 5.09
C THR A 5 -5.19 -6.62 6.13
N ASP A 6 -5.14 -6.99 7.42
CA ASP A 6 -5.76 -6.19 8.48
C ASP A 6 -4.88 -4.97 8.80
N LYS A 7 -5.38 -3.77 8.46
CA LYS A 7 -4.72 -2.50 8.79
C LYS A 7 -4.46 -2.28 10.28
N GLN A 8 -5.18 -2.97 11.16
CA GLN A 8 -5.01 -2.83 12.61
C GLN A 8 -3.96 -3.79 13.17
N ASN A 9 -3.59 -4.82 12.40
CA ASN A 9 -2.74 -5.92 12.85
C ASN A 9 -1.72 -6.31 11.76
N CYS A 10 -1.16 -5.34 11.06
CA CYS A 10 -0.37 -5.59 9.87
C CYS A 10 1.05 -6.10 10.19
N GLY A 11 1.35 -7.35 9.84
CA GLY A 11 2.63 -8.03 10.12
C GLY A 11 2.82 -8.43 11.58
N ALA A 12 2.09 -7.82 12.51
CA ALA A 12 2.08 -8.16 13.93
C ALA A 12 0.79 -7.69 14.60
N CYS A 13 0.41 -8.33 15.70
CA CYS A 13 -0.74 -7.93 16.51
C CYS A 13 -0.58 -6.48 17.02
N LYS A 14 -1.67 -5.69 16.95
CA LYS A 14 -1.70 -4.26 17.32
C LYS A 14 -0.75 -3.36 16.51
N ARG A 15 -0.23 -3.83 15.38
CA ARG A 15 0.55 -3.02 14.45
C ARG A 15 -0.39 -2.34 13.47
N LYS A 16 -0.88 -1.18 13.87
CA LYS A 16 -1.77 -0.36 13.06
C LYS A 16 -0.98 0.43 12.00
N CYS A 17 -1.35 0.30 10.73
CA CYS A 17 -0.80 1.13 9.66
C CYS A 17 -1.26 2.59 9.79
N LYS A 18 -0.46 3.53 9.28
CA LYS A 18 -0.87 4.95 9.26
C LYS A 18 -2.12 5.15 8.42
N TYR A 19 -2.80 6.28 8.61
CA TYR A 19 -4.06 6.58 7.93
C TYR A 19 -3.95 6.50 6.39
N THR A 20 -2.81 6.91 5.83
CA THR A 20 -2.52 6.90 4.40
C THR A 20 -1.90 5.59 3.91
N GLU A 21 -1.70 4.61 4.80
CA GLU A 21 -1.10 3.33 4.50
C GLU A 21 -2.16 2.23 4.46
N ASP A 22 -1.82 1.15 3.78
CA ASP A 22 -2.61 -0.07 3.75
C ASP A 22 -1.74 -1.27 4.13
N CYS A 23 -2.38 -2.32 4.65
CA CYS A 23 -1.67 -3.54 4.96
C CYS A 23 -1.61 -4.42 3.72
N CYS A 24 -0.41 -4.54 3.15
CA CYS A 24 -0.16 -5.41 2.02
C CYS A 24 0.87 -6.46 2.40
N ARG A 25 0.45 -7.72 2.45
CA ARG A 25 1.33 -8.88 2.78
C ARG A 25 2.05 -8.74 4.13
N GLY A 26 1.42 -8.07 5.08
CA GLY A 26 1.98 -7.83 6.42
C GLY A 26 2.93 -6.64 6.51
N GLU A 27 3.02 -5.83 5.47
CA GLU A 27 3.73 -4.55 5.50
C GLU A 27 2.75 -3.40 5.30
N CYS A 28 2.95 -2.33 6.09
CA CYS A 28 2.23 -1.09 5.89
C CYS A 28 2.88 -0.36 4.72
N VAL A 29 2.17 -0.28 3.60
CA VAL A 29 2.65 0.36 2.39
C VAL A 29 1.78 1.55 2.04
N LEU A 30 2.41 2.58 1.49
CA LEU A 30 1.73 3.82 1.16
C LEU A 30 1.19 3.72 -0.27
N LEU A 31 -0.08 3.35 -0.41
CA LEU A 31 -0.69 3.13 -1.73
C LEU A 31 -0.68 4.39 -2.62
N SER A 32 -0.51 5.57 -2.03
CA SER A 32 -0.51 6.82 -2.79
C SER A 32 0.81 7.16 -3.48
N LEU A 33 1.93 6.55 -3.06
CA LEU A 33 3.28 6.86 -3.55
C LEU A 33 4.12 5.63 -3.88
N ASP A 34 3.81 4.45 -3.33
CA ASP A 34 4.57 3.24 -3.62
C ASP A 34 4.23 2.74 -5.03
N LYS A 35 5.20 2.84 -5.94
CA LYS A 35 5.08 2.38 -7.33
C LYS A 35 4.75 0.90 -7.48
N ARG A 36 4.98 0.07 -6.46
CA ARG A 36 4.68 -1.38 -6.46
C ARG A 36 3.29 -1.69 -5.89
N HIS A 37 2.66 -0.73 -5.19
CA HIS A 37 1.38 -0.88 -4.51
C HIS A 37 0.45 0.31 -4.80
N CYS A 38 0.53 0.90 -5.98
CA CYS A 38 -0.14 2.16 -6.28
C CYS A 38 -1.67 1.99 -6.33
N GLY A 39 -2.42 2.68 -5.47
CA GLY A 39 -3.88 2.61 -5.38
C GLY A 39 -4.44 1.32 -4.79
N LYS A 40 -3.72 0.20 -4.88
CA LYS A 40 -4.08 -1.09 -4.25
C LYS A 40 -2.85 -1.99 -4.07
N CYS A 41 -2.93 -2.95 -3.16
CA CYS A 41 -1.86 -3.92 -2.95
C CYS A 41 -1.47 -4.67 -4.24
N ASN A 42 -0.16 -4.85 -4.46
CA ASN A 42 0.42 -5.49 -5.65
C ASN A 42 0.06 -4.82 -6.99
N ASN A 43 -0.29 -3.54 -6.99
CA ASN A 43 -0.52 -2.78 -8.22
C ASN A 43 0.72 -1.98 -8.59
N ARG A 44 1.55 -2.57 -9.44
CA ARG A 44 2.76 -1.93 -9.93
C ARG A 44 2.44 -1.02 -11.11
N CYS A 45 2.93 0.22 -11.08
CA CYS A 45 2.89 1.13 -12.22
C CYS A 45 3.85 0.69 -13.33
N GLN A 46 3.58 1.06 -14.58
CA GLN A 46 4.48 0.74 -15.69
C GLN A 46 5.84 1.43 -15.51
N GLU A 47 6.85 0.94 -16.23
CA GLU A 47 8.16 1.60 -16.23
C GLU A 47 8.05 3.01 -16.81
N GLY A 48 8.60 3.99 -16.08
CA GLY A 48 8.48 5.41 -16.41
C GLY A 48 7.31 6.13 -15.73
N GLU A 49 6.33 5.39 -15.18
CA GLU A 49 5.20 5.98 -14.48
C GLU A 49 5.53 6.32 -13.02
N PHE A 50 4.83 7.33 -12.49
CA PHE A 50 4.90 7.71 -11.08
C PHE A 50 3.59 7.34 -10.40
N CYS A 51 3.69 6.76 -9.20
CA CYS A 51 2.52 6.64 -8.35
C CYS A 51 2.32 7.97 -7.64
N VAL A 52 1.26 8.69 -8.01
CA VAL A 52 0.89 9.96 -7.39
C VAL A 52 -0.59 9.91 -7.03
N TYR A 53 -0.91 10.19 -5.77
CA TYR A 53 -2.28 10.07 -5.23
C TYR A 53 -2.94 8.71 -5.47
N GLY A 54 -2.16 7.65 -5.61
CA GLY A 54 -2.67 6.30 -5.85
C GLY A 54 -3.02 6.02 -7.32
N MET A 55 -2.52 6.86 -8.23
CA MET A 55 -2.67 6.72 -9.67
C MET A 55 -1.29 6.61 -10.32
N CYS A 56 -1.11 5.62 -11.19
CA CYS A 56 0.12 5.42 -11.94
C CYS A 56 0.27 6.37 -13.14
N ASN A 57 -0.86 6.78 -13.72
CA ASN A 57 -0.91 7.67 -14.86
C ASN A 57 -1.37 9.06 -14.40
N TYR A 58 -0.61 9.68 -13.49
CA TYR A 58 -0.87 11.05 -13.11
C TYR A 58 -0.27 11.97 -14.18
N PRO A 59 -1.08 12.79 -14.88
CA PRO A 59 -0.61 13.66 -15.96
C PRO A 59 0.25 14.83 -15.48
#